data_AF-A0A928ERF3-F1
#
_entry.id   AF-A0A928ERF3-F1
#
_cell.length_a   1.000
_cell.length_b   1.000
_cell.length_c   1.000
_cell.angle_alpha   90.00
_cell.angle_beta   90.00
_cell.angle_gamma   90.00
#
_symmetry.space_group_name_H-M   'P 1'
#
loop_
_entity.id
_entity.type
_entity.pdbx_description
1 polymer ?
#
loop_
_entity_poly.entity_id
_entity_poly.type
_entity_poly.pdbx_seq_one_letter_code
_entity_poly.pdbx_strand_id
1 'polypeptide(L)'
;MYYSKNHGELVFIDRGMGELEFSGKGGIRREDTEIWNPVENWKDVFTTVTVCEDITELYAGVLEQFPNVKKLNLPKSLRCIDMTDALKMLLHTNDVLVHAAYGSYGDAFAQEHGLRFLPENIELGWHRDESHDESTKLVLRFYEDGTTDILIDVFTTGISAGSSGGASLDRPMPEDYYPGCTLDEFADMFPARYHEQIMSNPEVKVFLQRESKRKNKSE
;
A
#
# COMPACT_ATOMS: atom_id res chain seq x y z
N MET A 1 3.74 -22.04 3.12
CA MET A 1 2.27 -21.83 3.03
C MET A 1 1.59 -22.64 4.12
N TYR A 2 0.65 -22.03 4.85
CA TYR A 2 -0.04 -22.62 5.98
C TYR A 2 -1.54 -22.41 5.83
N TYR A 3 -2.33 -23.45 6.06
CA TYR A 3 -3.79 -23.42 5.93
C TYR A 3 -4.42 -23.30 7.32
N SER A 4 -5.37 -22.38 7.46
CA SER A 4 -6.16 -22.25 8.68
C SER A 4 -6.95 -23.52 8.97
N LYS A 5 -7.04 -23.89 10.25
CA LYS A 5 -7.92 -24.96 10.75
C LYS A 5 -9.38 -24.53 10.83
N ASN A 6 -9.60 -23.25 11.08
CA ASN A 6 -10.89 -22.71 11.49
C ASN A 6 -11.57 -21.86 10.40
N HIS A 7 -10.81 -21.45 9.37
CA HIS A 7 -11.33 -20.69 8.24
C HIS A 7 -10.87 -21.27 6.89
N GLY A 8 -11.77 -22.01 6.22
CA GLY A 8 -11.43 -22.78 5.01
C GLY A 8 -10.94 -21.97 3.81
N GLU A 9 -11.21 -20.67 3.76
CA GLU A 9 -10.73 -19.77 2.71
C GLU A 9 -9.47 -18.99 3.11
N LEU A 10 -8.99 -19.09 4.36
CA LEU A 10 -7.82 -18.36 4.83
C LEU A 10 -6.55 -19.20 4.70
N VAL A 11 -5.58 -18.61 4.00
CA VAL A 11 -4.26 -19.17 3.78
C VAL A 11 -3.21 -18.12 4.15
N PHE A 12 -2.18 -18.58 4.86
CA PHE A 12 -1.00 -17.80 5.20
C PHE A 12 0.15 -18.19 4.26
N ILE A 13 0.61 -17.27 3.42
CA ILE A 13 1.64 -17.53 2.41
C ILE A 13 2.95 -16.91 2.88
N ASP A 14 3.89 -17.76 3.30
CA ASP A 14 5.28 -17.37 3.53
C ASP A 14 5.93 -17.06 2.18
N ARG A 15 6.31 -15.79 1.98
CA ARG A 15 7.00 -15.29 0.78
C ARG A 15 8.52 -15.32 0.92
N GLY A 16 9.03 -15.78 2.07
CA GLY A 16 10.43 -15.75 2.43
C GLY A 16 10.83 -14.42 3.07
N MET A 17 12.07 -14.35 3.57
CA MET A 17 12.67 -13.13 4.15
C MET A 17 11.84 -12.47 5.27
N GLY A 18 11.04 -13.24 6.00
CA GLY A 18 10.20 -12.72 7.08
C GLY A 18 8.90 -12.06 6.61
N GLU A 19 8.47 -12.32 5.37
CA GLU A 19 7.21 -11.82 4.82
C GLU A 19 6.09 -12.88 4.84
N LEU A 20 4.96 -12.52 5.44
CA LEU A 20 3.77 -13.36 5.50
C LEU A 20 2.56 -12.65 4.89
N GLU A 21 1.91 -13.30 3.94
CA GLU A 21 0.64 -12.83 3.38
C GLU A 21 -0.55 -13.56 3.98
N PHE A 22 -1.60 -12.82 4.33
CA PHE A 22 -2.90 -13.35 4.70
C PHE A 22 -3.77 -13.24 3.45
N SER A 23 -4.14 -14.38 2.87
CA SER A 23 -5.02 -14.45 1.70
C SER A 23 -6.31 -15.16 2.08
N GLY A 24 -7.46 -14.52 1.85
CA GLY A 24 -8.77 -15.06 2.18
C GLY A 24 -9.85 -14.02 1.97
N LYS A 25 -11.02 -14.22 2.58
CA LYS A 25 -12.15 -13.30 2.49
C LYS A 25 -12.78 -13.06 3.86
N GLY A 26 -13.34 -11.86 4.05
CA GLY A 26 -14.08 -11.51 5.25
C GLY A 26 -13.20 -11.17 6.45
N GLY A 27 -13.69 -11.44 7.66
CA GLY A 27 -13.00 -11.12 8.90
C GLY A 27 -12.15 -12.28 9.43
N ILE A 28 -10.95 -11.99 9.93
CA ILE A 28 -10.04 -12.97 10.52
C ILE A 28 -10.11 -12.88 12.04
N ARG A 29 -10.34 -14.02 12.70
CA ARG A 29 -10.31 -14.15 14.17
C ARG A 29 -9.03 -14.79 14.64
N ARG A 30 -8.75 -14.66 15.95
CA ARG A 30 -7.54 -15.20 16.56
C ARG A 30 -7.38 -16.70 16.31
N GLU A 31 -8.46 -17.47 16.48
CA GLU A 31 -8.50 -18.91 16.25
C GLU A 31 -8.18 -19.28 14.80
N ASP A 32 -8.46 -18.40 13.83
CA ASP A 32 -8.17 -18.67 12.41
C ASP A 32 -6.66 -18.70 12.12
N THR A 33 -5.83 -18.20 13.04
CA THR A 33 -4.36 -18.30 12.95
C THR A 33 -3.81 -19.66 13.38
N GLU A 34 -4.66 -20.60 13.79
CA GLU A 34 -4.27 -21.98 14.04
C GLU A 34 -4.18 -22.77 12.73
N ILE A 35 -3.07 -23.49 12.54
CA ILE A 35 -2.76 -24.16 11.26
C ILE A 35 -2.64 -25.67 11.43
N TRP A 36 -2.94 -26.43 10.35
CA TRP A 36 -2.97 -27.92 10.36
C TRP A 36 -1.65 -28.58 10.75
N ASN A 37 -0.51 -28.02 10.33
CA ASN A 37 0.83 -28.56 10.62
C ASN A 37 1.72 -27.45 11.19
N PRO A 38 1.59 -27.12 12.48
CA PRO A 38 2.35 -26.03 13.07
C PRO A 38 3.83 -26.40 13.12
N VAL A 39 4.66 -25.55 12.51
CA VAL A 39 6.08 -25.50 12.84
C VAL A 39 6.20 -24.71 14.14
N GLU A 40 7.06 -25.15 15.05
CA GLU A 40 7.29 -24.46 16.32
C GLU A 40 7.67 -22.99 16.06
N ASN A 41 7.04 -22.06 16.79
CA ASN A 41 7.28 -20.62 16.72
C ASN A 41 7.20 -20.02 15.29
N TRP A 42 6.43 -20.64 14.38
CA TRP A 42 6.36 -20.16 12.99
C TRP A 42 5.95 -18.69 12.89
N LYS A 43 5.14 -18.18 13.82
CA LYS A 43 4.67 -16.78 13.83
C LYS A 43 5.77 -15.77 14.19
N ASP A 44 6.82 -16.21 14.89
CA ASP A 44 7.87 -15.33 15.41
C ASP A 44 8.86 -14.90 14.31
N VAL A 45 8.91 -15.63 13.19
CA VAL A 45 9.91 -15.37 12.14
C VAL A 45 9.50 -14.22 11.21
N PHE A 46 8.26 -13.76 11.28
CA PHE A 46 7.73 -12.76 10.36
C PHE A 46 7.83 -11.35 10.92
N THR A 47 8.43 -10.48 10.11
CA THR A 47 8.58 -9.06 10.38
C THR A 47 7.67 -8.21 9.52
N THR A 48 7.15 -8.76 8.42
CA THR A 48 6.19 -8.11 7.54
C THR A 48 4.95 -8.97 7.44
N VAL A 49 3.79 -8.38 7.72
CA VAL A 49 2.49 -9.00 7.49
C VAL A 49 1.76 -8.20 6.42
N THR A 50 1.39 -8.88 5.34
CA THR A 50 0.59 -8.34 4.25
C THR A 50 -0.81 -8.93 4.33
N VAL A 51 -1.82 -8.07 4.46
CA VAL A 51 -3.21 -8.48 4.38
C VAL A 51 -3.66 -8.27 2.94
N CYS A 52 -4.11 -9.32 2.27
CA CYS A 52 -4.54 -9.22 0.88
C CYS A 52 -5.95 -8.65 0.76
N GLU A 53 -6.28 -8.17 -0.44
CA GLU A 53 -7.63 -7.75 -0.80
C GLU A 53 -8.67 -8.85 -0.49
N ASP A 54 -9.93 -8.43 -0.29
CA ASP A 54 -11.09 -9.21 0.17
C ASP A 54 -11.14 -9.52 1.68
N ILE A 55 -10.05 -9.32 2.42
CA ILE A 55 -10.09 -9.34 3.89
C ILE A 55 -10.58 -7.98 4.40
N THR A 56 -11.66 -7.99 5.18
CA THR A 56 -12.36 -6.77 5.60
C THR A 56 -12.11 -6.40 7.04
N GLU A 57 -11.78 -7.36 7.91
CA GLU A 57 -11.68 -7.14 9.36
C GLU A 57 -10.59 -8.01 9.99
N LEU A 58 -9.86 -7.47 10.96
CA LEU A 58 -8.97 -8.24 11.84
C LEU A 58 -9.45 -8.09 13.28
N TYR A 59 -9.96 -9.17 13.86
CA TYR A 59 -10.46 -9.16 15.23
C TYR A 59 -9.33 -9.24 16.26
N ALA A 60 -9.69 -8.93 17.52
CA ALA A 60 -8.75 -8.86 18.62
C ALA A 60 -7.93 -10.15 18.77
N GLY A 61 -6.63 -10.00 19.01
CA GLY A 61 -5.72 -11.12 19.23
C GLY A 61 -5.12 -11.74 17.96
N VAL A 62 -5.47 -11.28 16.76
CA VAL A 62 -4.88 -11.78 15.48
C VAL A 62 -3.46 -11.28 15.29
N LEU A 63 -3.25 -9.96 15.29
CA LEU A 63 -1.94 -9.37 15.01
C LEU A 63 -0.95 -9.61 16.17
N GLU A 64 -1.46 -9.72 17.39
CA GLU A 64 -0.69 -10.07 18.59
C GLU A 64 -0.07 -11.47 18.52
N GLN A 65 -0.51 -12.32 17.58
CA GLN A 65 0.13 -13.61 17.31
C GLN A 65 1.49 -13.46 16.65
N PHE A 66 1.83 -12.30 16.08
CA PHE A 66 3.05 -12.06 15.30
C PHE A 66 3.94 -11.04 16.02
N PRO A 67 4.69 -11.45 17.06
CA PRO A 67 5.33 -10.53 18.01
C PRO A 67 6.45 -9.67 17.41
N ASN A 68 7.03 -10.09 16.28
CA ASN A 68 8.17 -9.42 15.66
C ASN A 68 7.79 -8.55 14.44
N VAL A 69 6.49 -8.32 14.20
CA VAL A 69 6.02 -7.46 13.12
C VAL A 69 6.56 -6.05 13.25
N LYS A 70 7.12 -5.54 12.15
CA LYS A 70 7.64 -4.19 11.93
C LYS A 70 6.97 -3.49 10.76
N LYS A 71 6.34 -4.22 9.84
CA LYS A 71 5.62 -3.66 8.70
C LYS A 71 4.27 -4.35 8.52
N LEU A 72 3.22 -3.54 8.34
CA LEU A 72 1.87 -3.98 8.02
C LEU A 72 1.47 -3.41 6.67
N ASN A 73 1.28 -4.27 5.67
CA ASN A 73 0.67 -3.86 4.40
C ASN A 73 -0.83 -4.11 4.48
N LEU A 74 -1.64 -3.05 4.46
CA LEU A 74 -3.09 -3.11 4.67
C LEU A 74 -3.84 -2.75 3.38
N PRO A 75 -4.80 -3.57 2.93
CA PRO A 75 -5.49 -3.41 1.66
C PRO A 75 -6.62 -2.38 1.76
N LYS A 76 -7.14 -1.93 0.61
CA LYS A 76 -8.26 -0.97 0.57
C LYS A 76 -9.58 -1.58 1.07
N SER A 77 -9.73 -2.90 0.97
CA SER A 77 -10.91 -3.63 1.46
C SER A 77 -11.01 -3.72 2.99
N LEU A 78 -9.91 -3.49 3.72
CA LEU A 78 -9.90 -3.53 5.19
C LEU A 78 -10.68 -2.35 5.76
N ARG A 79 -11.49 -2.61 6.80
CA ARG A 79 -12.39 -1.63 7.41
C ARG A 79 -12.26 -1.55 8.93
N CYS A 80 -11.68 -2.57 9.55
CA CYS A 80 -11.54 -2.63 11.00
C CYS A 80 -10.33 -3.49 11.42
N ILE A 81 -9.60 -3.00 12.41
CA ILE A 81 -8.69 -3.75 13.26
C ILE A 81 -9.11 -3.49 14.69
N ASP A 82 -9.48 -4.53 15.43
CA ASP A 82 -9.81 -4.41 16.85
C ASP A 82 -8.55 -4.08 17.65
N MET A 83 -8.40 -2.80 18.03
CA MET A 83 -7.27 -2.35 18.81
C MET A 83 -7.39 -2.80 20.28
N THR A 84 -6.44 -3.61 20.74
CA THR A 84 -6.27 -3.97 22.14
C THR A 84 -5.07 -3.24 22.76
N ASP A 85 -4.99 -3.16 24.09
CA ASP A 85 -3.80 -2.59 24.76
C ASP A 85 -2.52 -3.37 24.42
N ALA A 86 -2.62 -4.68 24.26
CA ALA A 86 -1.50 -5.55 23.87
C ALA A 86 -1.03 -5.26 22.43
N LEU A 87 -1.98 -5.12 21.50
CA LEU A 87 -1.67 -4.76 20.12
C LEU A 87 -1.03 -3.37 20.06
N LYS A 88 -1.63 -2.38 20.74
CA LYS A 88 -1.10 -1.02 20.79
C LYS A 88 0.34 -1.00 21.31
N MET A 89 0.62 -1.70 22.41
CA MET A 89 1.97 -1.81 22.96
C MET A 89 2.94 -2.47 21.96
N LEU A 90 2.54 -3.55 21.29
CA LEU A 90 3.34 -4.23 20.28
C LEU A 90 3.68 -3.30 19.11
N LEU A 91 2.69 -2.61 18.54
CA LEU A 91 2.88 -1.73 17.38
C LEU A 91 3.84 -0.58 17.69
N HIS A 92 3.75 0.01 18.88
CA HIS A 92 4.66 1.08 19.30
C HIS A 92 6.06 0.56 19.68
N THR A 93 6.14 -0.59 20.36
CA THR A 93 7.43 -1.18 20.76
C THR A 93 8.28 -1.54 19.55
N ASN A 94 7.64 -2.04 18.50
CA ASN A 94 8.32 -2.45 17.28
C ASN A 94 8.50 -1.34 16.23
N ASP A 95 8.05 -0.11 16.53
CA ASP A 95 8.01 1.02 15.59
C ASP A 95 7.38 0.63 14.24
N VAL A 96 6.16 0.07 14.29
CA VAL A 96 5.53 -0.53 13.10
C VAL A 96 5.23 0.54 12.03
N LEU A 97 5.69 0.24 10.82
CA LEU A 97 5.34 0.96 9.59
C LEU A 97 4.05 0.39 8.99
N VAL A 98 3.02 1.22 8.91
CA VAL A 98 1.80 0.90 8.15
C VAL A 98 1.98 1.35 6.71
N HIS A 99 1.83 0.41 5.78
CA HIS A 99 1.81 0.67 4.35
C HIS A 99 0.41 0.44 3.80
N ALA A 100 -0.23 1.50 3.30
CA ALA A 100 -1.59 1.44 2.79
C ALA A 100 -1.87 2.63 1.87
N ALA A 101 -2.90 2.53 1.03
CA ALA A 101 -3.34 3.64 0.19
C ALA A 101 -3.79 4.88 0.98
N TYR A 102 -3.59 6.07 0.42
CA TYR A 102 -4.10 7.30 1.02
C TYR A 102 -5.63 7.30 1.11
N GLY A 103 -6.17 7.82 2.22
CA GLY A 103 -7.62 7.87 2.44
C GLY A 103 -8.28 6.52 2.72
N SER A 104 -7.50 5.43 2.78
CA SER A 104 -7.99 4.12 3.19
C SER A 104 -8.18 4.02 4.72
N TYR A 105 -8.76 2.91 5.17
CA TYR A 105 -8.78 2.59 6.60
C TYR A 105 -7.37 2.49 7.19
N GLY A 106 -6.42 1.86 6.48
CA GLY A 106 -5.04 1.71 6.95
C GLY A 106 -4.36 3.06 7.19
N ASP A 107 -4.66 4.03 6.33
CA ASP A 107 -4.21 5.41 6.50
C ASP A 107 -4.79 6.08 7.75
N ALA A 108 -6.12 5.98 7.94
CA ALA A 108 -6.78 6.51 9.13
C ALA A 108 -6.29 5.83 10.43
N PHE A 109 -6.12 4.52 10.40
CA PHE A 109 -5.60 3.71 11.51
C PHE A 109 -4.19 4.15 11.92
N ALA A 110 -3.28 4.34 10.96
CA ALA A 110 -1.94 4.82 11.24
C ALA A 110 -1.97 6.22 11.89
N GLN A 111 -2.82 7.11 11.39
CA GLN A 111 -2.98 8.46 11.93
C GLN A 111 -3.59 8.47 13.35
N GLU A 112 -4.65 7.70 13.58
CA GLU A 112 -5.36 7.61 14.87
C GLU A 112 -4.45 7.10 15.99
N HIS A 113 -3.59 6.14 15.67
CA HIS A 113 -2.69 5.51 16.64
C HIS A 113 -1.27 6.06 16.62
N GLY A 114 -0.98 7.08 15.81
CA GLY A 114 0.34 7.73 15.76
C GLY A 114 1.45 6.79 15.31
N LEU A 115 1.17 5.92 14.33
CA LEU A 115 2.14 4.99 13.75
C LEU A 115 2.85 5.61 12.54
N ARG A 116 4.00 5.04 12.16
CA ARG A 116 4.66 5.42 10.91
C ARG A 116 3.80 4.99 9.73
N PHE A 117 3.78 5.83 8.69
CA PHE A 117 2.95 5.60 7.52
C PHE A 117 3.76 5.76 6.23
N LEU A 118 3.69 4.74 5.37
CA LEU A 118 4.15 4.77 3.99
C LEU A 118 2.91 4.64 3.10
N PRO A 119 2.57 5.62 2.26
CA PRO A 119 1.49 5.44 1.31
C PRO A 119 1.84 4.43 0.21
N GLU A 120 0.84 3.74 -0.32
CA GLU A 120 0.97 3.05 -1.60
C GLU A 120 1.25 4.05 -2.73
N ASN A 121 1.92 3.56 -3.77
CA ASN A 121 2.14 4.33 -4.98
C ASN A 121 0.79 4.68 -5.64
N ILE A 122 0.67 5.92 -6.12
CA ILE A 122 -0.57 6.41 -6.72
C ILE A 122 -0.42 6.38 -8.23
N GLU A 123 -1.31 5.64 -8.91
CA GLU A 123 -1.46 5.75 -10.36
C GLU A 123 -2.07 7.11 -10.72
N LEU A 124 -1.28 7.97 -11.38
CA LEU A 124 -1.73 9.28 -11.81
C LEU A 124 -2.58 9.19 -13.09
N GLY A 125 -2.26 8.23 -13.95
CA GLY A 125 -3.07 7.90 -15.10
C GLY A 125 -2.31 7.04 -16.10
N TRP A 126 -3.04 6.61 -17.12
CA TRP A 126 -2.48 5.84 -18.22
C TRP A 126 -3.02 6.36 -19.57
N HIS A 127 -2.27 6.15 -20.63
CA HIS A 127 -2.65 6.55 -21.97
C HIS A 127 -2.13 5.54 -22.98
N ARG A 128 -2.95 5.21 -23.98
CA ARG A 128 -2.53 4.41 -25.13
C ARG A 128 -2.44 5.29 -26.36
N ASP A 129 -1.26 5.32 -26.95
CA ASP A 129 -1.01 5.84 -28.28
C ASP A 129 -1.22 4.72 -29.31
N GLU A 130 -2.38 4.73 -29.97
CA GLU A 130 -2.73 3.76 -31.01
C GLU A 130 -1.80 3.82 -32.23
N SER A 131 -1.18 4.98 -32.50
CA SER A 131 -0.32 5.14 -33.68
C SER A 131 1.02 4.41 -33.55
N HIS A 132 1.46 4.17 -32.31
CA HIS A 132 2.69 3.46 -31.99
C HIS A 132 2.44 2.14 -31.25
N ASP A 133 1.17 1.78 -31.03
CA ASP A 133 0.74 0.68 -30.18
C ASP A 133 1.46 0.66 -28.82
N GLU A 134 1.62 1.87 -28.27
CA GLU A 134 2.37 2.14 -27.06
C GLU A 134 1.41 2.57 -25.97
N SER A 135 1.63 2.08 -24.75
CA SER A 135 0.91 2.53 -23.58
C SER A 135 1.88 3.10 -22.58
N THR A 136 1.53 4.23 -21.98
CA THR A 136 2.32 4.92 -20.97
C THR A 136 1.50 5.04 -19.69
N LYS A 137 2.04 4.58 -18.57
CA LYS A 137 1.49 4.75 -17.23
C LYS A 137 2.35 5.71 -16.41
N LEU A 138 1.71 6.64 -15.71
CA LEU A 138 2.35 7.54 -14.76
C LEU A 138 2.01 7.11 -13.34
N VAL A 139 3.03 6.97 -12.49
CA VAL A 139 2.88 6.57 -11.09
C VAL A 139 3.68 7.50 -10.21
N LEU A 140 3.02 8.12 -9.24
CA LEU A 140 3.69 8.81 -8.13
C LEU A 140 4.14 7.77 -7.12
N ARG A 141 5.45 7.66 -6.89
CA ARG A 141 6.02 6.70 -5.96
C ARG A 141 6.44 7.36 -4.65
N PHE A 142 6.38 6.57 -3.59
CA PHE A 142 6.75 6.98 -2.25
C PHE A 142 7.81 6.04 -1.68
N TYR A 143 8.78 6.63 -1.00
CA TYR A 143 9.88 5.90 -0.39
C TYR A 143 9.84 6.01 1.13
N GLU A 144 10.45 5.03 1.82
CA GLU A 144 10.47 4.98 3.28
C GLU A 144 11.25 6.14 3.93
N ASP A 145 12.13 6.79 3.18
CA ASP A 145 12.83 8.01 3.59
C ASP A 145 11.98 9.29 3.44
N GLY A 146 10.74 9.15 2.93
CA GLY A 146 9.80 10.24 2.72
C GLY A 146 9.95 10.97 1.38
N THR A 147 10.91 10.57 0.54
CA THR A 147 11.04 11.14 -0.81
C THR A 147 9.97 10.61 -1.74
N THR A 148 9.71 11.35 -2.82
CA THR A 148 8.77 10.98 -3.87
C THR A 148 9.35 11.25 -5.24
N ASP A 149 8.92 10.47 -6.23
CA ASP A 149 9.28 10.67 -7.62
C ASP A 149 8.17 10.17 -8.55
N ILE A 150 8.36 10.33 -9.85
CA ILE A 150 7.43 9.91 -10.89
C ILE A 150 8.06 8.76 -11.68
N LEU A 151 7.41 7.60 -11.65
CA LEU A 151 7.68 6.52 -12.59
C LEU A 151 6.86 6.71 -13.85
N ILE A 152 7.53 6.69 -15.00
CA ILE A 152 6.91 6.61 -16.32
C ILE A 152 7.17 5.21 -16.86
N ASP A 153 6.13 4.39 -16.93
CA ASP A 153 6.23 3.03 -17.46
C ASP A 153 5.64 2.98 -18.86
N VAL A 154 6.47 2.64 -19.84
CA VAL A 154 6.11 2.54 -21.26
C VAL A 154 6.12 1.08 -21.66
N PHE A 155 5.03 0.60 -22.24
CA PHE A 155 4.90 -0.77 -22.73
C PHE A 155 4.28 -0.79 -24.12
N THR A 156 4.88 -1.55 -25.02
CA THR A 156 4.40 -1.77 -26.40
C THR A 156 4.01 -3.22 -26.57
N THR A 157 2.86 -3.46 -27.20
CA THR A 157 2.51 -4.81 -27.67
C THR A 157 3.38 -5.12 -28.88
N GLY A 158 4.26 -6.11 -28.75
CA GLY A 158 5.10 -6.54 -29.86
C GLY A 158 4.30 -7.27 -30.93
N ILE A 159 4.91 -7.38 -32.11
CA ILE A 159 4.28 -7.87 -33.34
C ILE A 159 4.01 -9.40 -33.29
N SER A 160 4.59 -10.13 -32.32
CA SER A 160 4.30 -11.56 -32.09
C SER A 160 3.63 -11.79 -30.74
N ALA A 161 2.73 -12.79 -30.69
CA ALA A 161 2.15 -13.30 -29.45
C ALA A 161 3.28 -13.73 -28.48
N GLY A 162 3.66 -12.86 -27.55
CA GLY A 162 4.68 -13.11 -26.54
C GLY A 162 5.86 -12.13 -26.48
N SER A 163 5.95 -11.14 -27.37
CA SER A 163 6.95 -10.07 -27.24
C SER A 163 6.26 -8.81 -26.73
N SER A 164 6.63 -8.30 -25.56
CA SER A 164 6.33 -6.94 -25.11
C SER A 164 7.64 -6.16 -25.03
N GLY A 165 7.68 -5.02 -25.72
CA GLY A 165 8.76 -4.05 -25.56
C GLY A 165 8.38 -3.03 -24.49
N GLY A 166 9.35 -2.29 -23.97
CA GLY A 166 9.04 -1.25 -23.00
C GLY A 166 10.27 -0.68 -22.31
N ALA A 167 10.05 0.37 -21.53
CA ALA A 167 11.04 0.97 -20.66
C ALA A 167 10.34 1.62 -19.47
N SER A 168 10.94 1.47 -18.30
CA SER A 168 10.55 2.17 -17.09
C SER A 168 11.56 3.30 -16.85
N LEU A 169 11.07 4.53 -16.70
CA LEU A 169 11.89 5.72 -16.53
C LEU A 169 11.55 6.38 -15.20
N ASP A 170 12.56 6.52 -14.35
CA ASP A 170 12.46 7.27 -13.10
C ASP A 170 12.68 8.76 -13.39
N ARG A 171 11.74 9.60 -12.96
CA ARG A 171 11.81 11.06 -13.08
C ARG A 171 11.65 11.69 -11.70
N PRO A 172 12.45 12.71 -11.34
CA PRO A 172 12.17 13.48 -10.14
C PRO A 172 10.77 14.11 -10.21
N MET A 173 10.26 14.56 -9.06
CA MET A 173 9.07 15.40 -9.04
C MET A 173 9.24 16.60 -9.99
N PRO A 174 8.16 17.08 -10.66
CA PRO A 174 8.22 18.26 -11.53
C PRO A 174 8.85 19.45 -10.82
N GLU A 175 9.66 20.25 -11.52
CA GLU A 175 10.35 21.41 -10.92
C GLU A 175 9.37 22.44 -10.31
N ASP A 176 8.19 22.56 -10.91
CA ASP A 176 7.12 23.44 -10.45
C ASP A 176 6.32 22.86 -9.27
N TYR A 177 6.59 21.62 -8.85
CA TYR A 177 5.93 21.04 -7.69
C TYR A 177 6.34 21.74 -6.41
N TYR A 178 5.35 22.15 -5.62
CA TYR A 178 5.56 22.70 -4.29
C TYR A 178 4.51 22.16 -3.31
N PRO A 179 4.88 21.87 -2.04
CA PRO A 179 3.90 21.49 -1.03
C PRO A 179 2.85 22.57 -0.83
N GLY A 180 1.58 22.21 -1.05
CA GLY A 180 0.44 23.11 -0.99
C GLY A 180 -0.12 23.57 -2.33
N CYS A 181 0.44 23.12 -3.47
CA CYS A 181 -0.21 23.32 -4.76
C CYS A 181 -1.61 22.69 -4.76
N THR A 182 -2.52 23.30 -5.52
CA THR A 182 -3.86 22.78 -5.74
C THR A 182 -3.83 21.55 -6.63
N LEU A 183 -4.92 20.78 -6.63
CA LEU A 183 -5.04 19.62 -7.51
C LEU A 183 -4.93 19.99 -8.99
N ASP A 184 -5.48 21.15 -9.37
CA ASP A 184 -5.48 21.65 -10.74
C ASP A 184 -4.06 22.03 -11.18
N GLU A 185 -3.34 22.81 -10.34
CA GLU A 185 -1.93 23.12 -10.58
C GLU A 185 -1.07 21.85 -10.66
N PHE A 186 -1.33 20.86 -9.78
CA PHE A 186 -0.63 19.58 -9.83
C PHE A 186 -0.92 18.82 -11.13
N ALA A 187 -2.16 18.82 -11.60
CA ALA A 187 -2.55 18.16 -12.86
C ALA A 187 -1.91 18.84 -14.09
N ASP A 188 -1.79 20.16 -14.07
CA ASP A 188 -1.17 20.97 -15.13
C ASP A 188 0.35 20.75 -15.27
N MET A 189 1.01 20.18 -14.25
CA MET A 189 2.43 19.79 -14.31
C MET A 189 2.66 18.55 -15.20
N PHE A 190 1.60 17.84 -15.59
CA PHE A 190 1.67 16.63 -16.41
C PHE A 190 1.06 16.87 -17.80
N PRO A 191 1.38 16.02 -18.80
CA PRO A 191 0.77 16.15 -20.12
C PRO A 191 -0.77 16.12 -20.04
N ALA A 192 -1.43 17.02 -20.79
CA ALA A 192 -2.88 17.26 -20.72
C ALA A 192 -3.76 16.00 -20.83
N ARG A 193 -3.28 14.94 -21.49
CA ARG A 193 -3.96 13.64 -21.59
C ARG A 193 -4.19 12.92 -20.26
N TYR A 194 -3.46 13.28 -19.20
CA TYR A 194 -3.62 12.72 -17.85
C TYR A 194 -4.45 13.62 -16.93
N HIS A 195 -4.77 14.85 -17.34
CA HIS A 195 -5.36 15.87 -16.47
C HIS A 195 -6.63 15.39 -15.77
N GLU A 196 -7.62 14.90 -16.52
CA GLU A 196 -8.88 14.38 -15.95
C GLU A 196 -8.69 13.16 -15.04
N GLN A 197 -7.71 12.29 -15.34
CA GLN A 197 -7.40 11.13 -14.50
C GLN A 197 -6.81 11.57 -13.15
N ILE A 198 -5.91 12.57 -13.17
CA ILE A 198 -5.34 13.15 -11.95
C ILE A 198 -6.42 13.88 -11.15
N MET A 199 -7.25 14.70 -11.81
CA MET A 199 -8.32 15.49 -11.17
C MET A 199 -9.39 14.61 -10.51
N SER A 200 -9.67 13.44 -11.09
CA SER A 200 -10.61 12.46 -10.55
C SER A 200 -10.02 11.55 -9.47
N ASN A 201 -8.69 11.51 -9.32
CA ASN A 201 -8.03 10.62 -8.36
C ASN A 201 -8.19 11.11 -6.90
N PRO A 202 -8.90 10.37 -6.02
CA PRO A 202 -9.10 10.75 -4.63
C PRO A 202 -7.82 10.67 -3.78
N GLU A 203 -6.89 9.77 -4.11
CA GLU A 203 -5.64 9.59 -3.36
C GLU A 203 -4.70 10.79 -3.56
N VAL A 204 -4.64 11.34 -4.79
CA VAL A 204 -3.88 12.57 -5.09
C VAL A 204 -4.40 13.73 -4.26
N LYS A 205 -5.73 13.86 -4.11
CA LYS A 205 -6.34 14.91 -3.28
C LYS A 205 -5.87 14.82 -1.82
N VAL A 206 -5.87 13.62 -1.25
CA VAL A 206 -5.44 13.39 0.14
C VAL A 206 -3.93 13.65 0.29
N PHE A 207 -3.12 13.20 -0.68
CA PHE A 207 -1.68 13.47 -0.72
C PHE A 207 -1.37 14.97 -0.66
N LEU A 208 -1.93 15.76 -1.58
CA LEU A 208 -1.68 17.21 -1.64
C LEU A 208 -2.13 17.94 -0.37
N GLN A 209 -3.28 17.54 0.19
CA GLN A 209 -3.76 18.08 1.47
C GLN A 209 -2.81 17.78 2.63
N ARG A 210 -2.17 16.61 2.66
CA ARG A 210 -1.22 16.23 3.71
C ARG A 210 0.11 16.96 3.58
N GLU A 211 0.63 17.09 2.37
CA GLU A 211 1.84 17.86 2.10
C GLU A 211 1.67 19.33 2.51
N SER A 212 0.50 19.93 2.20
CA SER A 212 0.14 21.27 2.68
C SER A 212 0.16 21.37 4.21
N LYS A 213 -0.42 20.40 4.93
CA LYS A 213 -0.44 20.39 6.40
C LYS A 213 0.94 20.19 7.03
N ARG A 214 1.82 19.40 6.39
CA ARG A 214 3.20 19.17 6.86
C ARG A 214 4.01 20.45 6.78
N LYS A 215 3.93 21.19 5.67
CA LYS A 215 4.57 22.49 5.51
C LYS A 215 4.18 23.45 6.63
N ASN A 216 2.88 23.61 6.91
CA ASN A 216 2.37 24.54 7.93
C ASN A 216 2.73 24.15 9.38
N LYS A 217 3.12 22.90 9.65
CA LYS A 217 3.62 22.48 10.98
C LYS A 217 5.13 22.73 11.16
N SER A 218 5.83 23.02 10.08
CA SER A 218 7.28 23.20 10.04
C SER A 218 7.68 24.69 10.12
N GLU A 219 6.70 25.59 10.08
CA GLU A 219 6.77 27.04 10.30
C GLU A 219 6.31 27.40 11.72
#